data_AF-A0A9E4SAC1-F1
#
_entry.id   AF-A0A9E4SAC1-F1
#
_cell.length_a   1.000
_cell.length_b   1.000
_cell.length_c   1.000
_cell.angle_alpha   90.00
_cell.angle_beta   90.00
_cell.angle_gamma   90.00
#
_symmetry.space_group_name_H-M   'P 1'
#
loop_
_entity.id
_entity.type
_entity.pdbx_description
1 polymer ?
#
loop_
_entity_poly.entity_id
_entity_poly.type
_entity_poly.pdbx_seq_one_letter_code
_entity_poly.pdbx_strand_id
1 'polypeptide(L)'
;MFASEIFNTEETAILSRFFTNVDSPVFALINLPEVVKGALFARYSRSPKTLRRLFLDEFYNQPEVAIEQIAEGSNDAALVSLKRAESLFDRVFFQYGDDSVAQLGGAHIACEQASNILTKVLEWGRLAAYLEQSTRYMFYDQKLGDRYRYIAPPEV
;
A
#
# COMPACT_ATOMS: atom_id res chain seq x y z
N MET A 1 31.92 -6.78 5.89
CA MET A 1 31.48 -6.55 7.28
C MET A 1 30.58 -5.33 7.26
N PHE A 2 29.35 -5.42 7.76
CA PHE A 2 28.43 -4.27 7.85
C PHE A 2 28.34 -3.82 9.31
N ALA A 3 28.04 -2.54 9.54
CA ALA A 3 27.81 -2.02 10.88
C ALA A 3 26.46 -2.53 11.39
N SER A 4 26.44 -3.23 12.53
CA SER A 4 25.21 -3.63 13.21
C SER A 4 24.88 -2.61 14.29
N GLU A 5 23.62 -2.20 14.36
CA GLU A 5 23.10 -1.43 15.48
C GLU A 5 22.56 -2.37 16.56
N ILE A 6 22.82 -2.07 17.82
CA ILE A 6 22.36 -2.86 18.96
C ILE A 6 21.05 -2.25 19.46
N PHE A 7 20.01 -3.07 19.53
CA PHE A 7 18.70 -2.71 20.07
C PHE A 7 18.51 -3.37 21.44
N ASN A 8 17.82 -2.69 22.35
CA ASN A 8 17.47 -3.29 23.63
C ASN A 8 16.33 -4.32 23.48
N THR A 9 15.97 -5.01 24.57
CA THR A 9 14.96 -6.08 24.54
C THR A 9 13.57 -5.59 24.11
N GLU A 10 13.18 -4.39 24.55
CA GLU A 10 11.90 -3.78 24.21
C GLU A 10 11.88 -3.35 22.73
N GLU A 11 12.92 -2.64 22.29
CA GLU A 11 13.10 -2.25 20.89
C GLU A 11 13.10 -3.46 19.95
N THR A 12 13.78 -4.53 20.33
CA THR A 12 13.84 -5.77 19.55
C THR A 12 12.46 -6.42 19.45
N ALA A 13 11.70 -6.44 20.55
CA ALA A 13 10.34 -6.97 20.56
C ALA A 13 9.41 -6.17 19.63
N ILE A 14 9.54 -4.83 19.63
CA ILE A 14 8.79 -3.95 18.74
C ILE A 14 9.19 -4.19 17.28
N LEU A 15 10.48 -4.13 16.97
CA LEU A 15 11.00 -4.26 15.60
C LEU A 15 10.65 -5.62 14.99
N SER A 16 10.66 -6.70 15.78
CA SER A 16 10.33 -8.04 15.30
C SER A 16 8.89 -8.19 14.81
N ARG A 17 7.99 -7.25 15.15
CA ARG A 17 6.60 -7.22 14.64
C ARG A 17 6.52 -6.63 13.23
N PHE A 18 7.49 -5.78 12.85
CA PHE A 18 7.43 -4.95 11.65
C PHE A 18 8.57 -5.17 10.65
N PHE A 19 9.58 -5.95 11.03
CA PHE A 19 10.75 -6.25 10.21
C PHE A 19 11.00 -7.77 10.20
N THR A 20 11.36 -8.33 9.03
CA THR A 20 11.65 -9.78 8.91
C THR A 20 12.87 -10.25 9.71
N ASN A 21 13.78 -9.33 10.04
CA ASN A 21 14.91 -9.53 10.95
C ASN A 21 15.36 -8.17 11.50
N VAL A 22 16.13 -8.17 12.59
CA VAL A 22 16.59 -6.94 13.28
C VAL A 22 18.09 -6.70 13.19
N ASP A 23 18.85 -7.73 12.87
CA ASP A 23 20.31 -7.82 13.01
C ASP A 23 21.05 -7.98 11.67
N SER A 24 20.32 -8.22 10.58
CA SER A 24 20.88 -8.41 9.24
C SER A 24 20.66 -7.16 8.36
N PRO A 25 21.53 -6.93 7.35
CA PRO A 25 21.51 -5.73 6.53
C PRO A 25 20.42 -5.77 5.45
N VAL A 26 19.88 -6.96 5.16
CA VAL A 26 18.79 -7.19 4.20
C VAL A 26 17.57 -7.68 4.96
N PHE A 27 16.46 -6.96 4.81
CA PHE A 27 15.20 -7.22 5.52
C PHE A 27 14.03 -6.62 4.75
N ALA A 28 12.82 -7.07 5.07
CA ALA A 28 11.59 -6.49 4.54
C ALA A 28 10.74 -5.88 5.68
N LEU A 29 9.96 -4.85 5.33
CA LEU A 29 8.92 -4.30 6.20
C LEU A 29 7.66 -5.16 6.10
N ILE A 30 7.15 -5.61 7.23
CA ILE A 30 5.95 -6.43 7.37
C ILE A 30 4.97 -5.74 8.31
N ASN A 31 3.67 -6.06 8.20
CA ASN A 31 2.64 -5.61 9.14
C ASN A 31 2.55 -4.09 9.37
N LEU A 32 3.07 -3.28 8.44
CA LEU A 32 2.93 -1.83 8.41
C LEU A 32 1.97 -1.44 7.28
N PRO A 33 1.11 -0.41 7.47
CA PRO A 33 0.35 0.17 6.37
C PRO A 33 1.28 0.71 5.27
N GLU A 34 0.87 0.61 3.99
CA GLU A 34 1.67 1.10 2.85
C GLU A 34 2.02 2.59 2.98
N VAL A 35 1.06 3.40 3.44
CA VAL A 35 1.26 4.83 3.75
C VAL A 35 2.43 5.05 4.73
N VAL A 36 2.52 4.24 5.78
CA VAL A 36 3.58 4.34 6.79
C VAL A 36 4.91 3.89 6.21
N LYS A 37 4.95 2.83 5.39
CA LYS A 37 6.16 2.40 4.68
C LYS A 37 6.67 3.50 3.76
N GLY A 38 5.79 4.12 2.98
CA GLY A 38 6.12 5.23 2.09
C GLY A 38 6.71 6.41 2.84
N ALA A 39 6.06 6.84 3.92
CA ALA A 39 6.55 7.91 4.77
C ALA A 39 7.90 7.61 5.43
N LEU A 40 8.09 6.37 5.89
CA LEU A 40 9.33 5.93 6.50
C LEU A 40 10.49 5.98 5.50
N PHE A 41 10.30 5.49 4.27
CA PHE A 41 11.31 5.58 3.22
C PHE A 41 11.59 7.01 2.77
N ALA A 42 10.55 7.85 2.67
CA ALA A 42 10.68 9.28 2.39
C ALA A 42 11.63 9.95 3.39
N ARG A 43 11.35 9.74 4.68
CA ARG A 43 12.13 10.32 5.78
C ARG A 43 13.54 9.73 5.85
N TYR A 44 13.69 8.44 5.57
CA TYR A 44 14.96 7.73 5.56
C TYR A 44 15.94 8.26 4.51
N SER A 45 15.44 8.63 3.33
CA SER A 45 16.28 9.19 2.25
C SER A 45 17.06 10.46 2.64
N ARG A 46 16.63 11.13 3.72
CA ARG A 46 17.21 12.39 4.23
C ARG A 46 17.60 12.29 5.71
N SER A 47 17.76 11.08 6.24
CA SER A 47 18.12 10.85 7.64
C SER A 47 19.49 10.16 7.74
N PRO A 48 20.36 10.56 8.69
CA PRO A 48 21.59 9.84 8.97
C PRO A 48 21.36 8.55 9.79
N LYS A 49 20.13 8.32 10.30
CA LYS A 49 19.77 7.15 11.11
C LYS A 49 19.55 5.91 10.24
N THR A 50 19.69 4.72 10.82
CA THR A 50 19.21 3.48 10.18
C THR A 50 17.68 3.49 10.07
N LEU A 51 17.12 2.70 9.15
CA LEU A 51 15.65 2.63 8.97
C LEU A 51 14.94 2.18 10.25
N ARG A 52 15.52 1.24 11.00
CA ARG A 52 14.97 0.70 12.26
C ARG A 52 15.00 1.74 13.38
N ARG A 53 16.12 2.45 13.55
CA ARG A 53 16.25 3.53 14.53
C ARG A 53 15.30 4.68 14.20
N LEU A 54 15.22 5.05 12.93
CA LEU A 54 14.27 6.06 12.44
C LEU A 54 12.82 5.66 12.75
N PHE A 55 12.46 4.40 12.49
CA PHE A 55 11.14 3.87 12.80
C PHE A 55 10.81 3.97 14.30
N LEU A 56 11.72 3.55 15.18
CA LEU A 56 11.50 3.63 16.63
C LEU A 56 11.34 5.08 17.09
N ASP A 57 12.27 5.94 16.71
CA ASP A 57 12.34 7.33 17.21
C ASP A 57 11.22 8.22 16.67
N GLU A 58 10.86 8.08 15.40
CA GLU A 58 10.02 9.06 14.67
C GLU A 58 8.66 8.51 14.25
N PHE A 59 8.44 7.19 14.31
CA PHE A 59 7.17 6.56 13.88
C PHE A 59 6.48 5.78 15.00
N TYR A 60 7.19 4.90 15.71
CA TYR A 60 6.59 4.04 16.75
C TYR A 60 6.29 4.83 18.03
N ASN A 61 7.24 5.65 18.48
CA ASN A 61 7.12 6.40 19.74
C ASN A 61 6.27 7.68 19.63
N GLN A 62 5.57 7.91 18.52
CA GLN A 62 4.74 9.11 18.34
C GLN A 62 3.27 8.85 18.68
N PRO A 63 2.66 9.64 19.58
CA PRO A 63 1.28 9.43 20.05
C PRO A 63 0.22 9.59 18.96
N GLU A 64 0.56 10.27 17.87
CA GLU A 64 -0.31 10.47 16.70
C GLU A 64 -0.38 9.22 15.81
N VAL A 65 0.62 8.34 15.89
CA VAL A 65 0.72 7.11 15.11
C VAL A 65 0.57 5.93 16.06
N ALA A 66 -0.68 5.55 16.33
CA ALA A 66 -0.95 4.36 17.15
C ALA A 66 -0.65 3.07 16.35
N ILE A 67 0.61 2.83 15.98
CA ILE A 67 1.08 1.63 15.29
C ILE A 67 0.74 0.38 16.12
N GLU A 68 0.71 0.53 17.44
CA GLU A 68 0.28 -0.50 18.40
C GLU A 68 -1.11 -1.06 18.09
N GLN A 69 -2.06 -0.23 17.67
CA GLN A 69 -3.46 -0.60 17.43
C GLN A 69 -3.67 -1.20 16.02
N ILE A 70 -2.74 -0.98 15.09
CA ILE A 70 -2.84 -1.43 13.70
C ILE A 70 -2.49 -2.92 13.58
N ALA A 71 -1.65 -3.43 14.49
CA ALA A 71 -1.19 -4.82 14.49
C ALA A 71 -2.23 -5.84 15.03
N GLU A 72 -3.34 -5.41 15.63
CA GLU A 72 -4.33 -6.30 16.27
C GLU A 72 -5.53 -6.68 15.40
N GLY A 73 -5.56 -6.33 14.11
CA GLY A 73 -6.50 -6.94 13.16
C GLY A 73 -7.99 -6.74 13.45
N SER A 74 -8.38 -5.69 14.19
CA SER A 74 -9.79 -5.39 14.43
C SER A 74 -10.36 -4.48 13.32
N ASN A 75 -11.47 -4.91 12.71
CA ASN A 75 -12.12 -4.22 11.57
C ASN A 75 -12.62 -2.79 11.89
N ASP A 76 -12.81 -2.42 13.17
CA ASP A 76 -13.22 -1.07 13.59
C ASP A 76 -12.04 -0.09 13.77
N ALA A 77 -10.80 -0.58 13.87
CA ALA A 77 -9.61 0.27 13.93
C ALA A 77 -9.27 0.96 12.59
N ALA A 78 -9.84 0.47 11.49
CA ALA A 78 -9.56 0.95 10.13
C ALA A 78 -9.94 2.43 9.93
N LEU A 79 -11.08 2.89 10.44
CA LEU A 79 -11.58 4.26 10.21
C LEU A 79 -10.89 5.32 11.09
N VAL A 80 -10.54 4.99 12.34
CA VAL A 80 -9.80 5.91 13.23
C VAL A 80 -8.32 6.00 12.82
N SER A 81 -7.77 4.91 12.25
CA SER A 81 -6.43 4.90 11.68
C SER A 81 -6.30 5.75 10.41
N LEU A 82 -7.36 5.86 9.60
CA LEU A 82 -7.34 6.61 8.33
C LEU A 82 -7.12 8.12 8.51
N LYS A 83 -7.86 8.79 9.41
CA LYS A 83 -7.65 10.24 9.66
C LYS A 83 -6.26 10.56 10.23
N ARG A 84 -5.72 9.67 11.06
CA ARG A 84 -4.37 9.83 11.63
C ARG A 84 -3.30 9.52 10.59
N ALA A 85 -3.49 8.46 9.80
CA ALA A 85 -2.65 8.14 8.66
C ALA A 85 -2.67 9.26 7.61
N GLU A 86 -3.82 9.89 7.35
CA GLU A 86 -3.96 11.09 6.52
C GLU A 86 -3.17 12.26 7.10
N SER A 87 -3.26 12.55 8.40
CA SER A 87 -2.48 13.64 9.01
C SER A 87 -0.96 13.40 8.96
N LEU A 88 -0.53 12.14 9.10
CA LEU A 88 0.84 11.71 8.85
C LEU A 88 1.21 11.87 7.39
N PHE A 89 0.33 11.45 6.48
CA PHE A 89 0.52 11.56 5.06
C PHE A 89 0.66 13.03 4.68
N ASP A 90 -0.25 13.90 5.10
CA ASP A 90 -0.18 15.34 4.91
C ASP A 90 1.11 15.91 5.49
N ARG A 91 1.50 15.58 6.72
CA ARG A 91 2.78 16.04 7.28
C ARG A 91 3.96 15.59 6.42
N VAL A 92 3.95 14.35 5.95
CA VAL A 92 5.02 13.78 5.15
C VAL A 92 5.03 14.35 3.73
N PHE A 93 3.89 14.45 3.08
CA PHE A 93 3.70 14.97 1.74
C PHE A 93 4.05 16.46 1.70
N PHE A 94 3.60 17.22 2.69
CA PHE A 94 3.81 18.67 2.79
C PHE A 94 5.24 19.02 3.22
N GLN A 95 5.88 18.23 4.10
CA GLN A 95 7.28 18.48 4.50
C GLN A 95 8.32 17.89 3.54
N TYR A 96 8.00 16.80 2.84
CA TYR A 96 8.99 16.06 2.06
C TYR A 96 8.77 16.08 0.54
N GLY A 97 7.59 16.48 0.03
CA GLY A 97 7.38 16.94 -1.35
C GLY A 97 7.90 16.01 -2.45
N ASP A 98 7.80 14.70 -2.24
CA ASP A 98 8.50 13.72 -3.06
C ASP A 98 7.49 12.82 -3.80
N ASP A 99 7.35 13.06 -5.10
CA ASP A 99 6.49 12.26 -5.99
C ASP A 99 6.87 10.78 -5.99
N SER A 100 8.12 10.42 -5.63
CA SER A 100 8.56 9.02 -5.53
C SER A 100 7.90 8.27 -4.36
N VAL A 101 7.43 8.99 -3.34
CA VAL A 101 6.73 8.40 -2.18
C VAL A 101 5.32 7.98 -2.57
N ALA A 102 4.66 8.75 -3.44
CA ALA A 102 3.36 8.41 -3.98
C ALA A 102 3.39 7.08 -4.78
N GLN A 103 4.53 6.76 -5.41
CA GLN A 103 4.72 5.50 -6.14
C GLN A 103 4.77 4.26 -5.23
N LEU A 104 5.04 4.45 -3.93
CA LEU A 104 5.01 3.36 -2.94
C LEU A 104 3.58 3.00 -2.52
N GLY A 105 2.59 3.84 -2.85
CA GLY A 105 1.18 3.54 -2.68
C GLY A 105 0.60 2.75 -3.87
N GLY A 106 -0.01 1.59 -3.59
CA GLY A 106 -0.79 0.85 -4.57
C GLY A 106 -2.27 1.24 -4.51
N ALA A 107 -2.93 1.37 -5.66
CA ALA A 107 -4.39 1.51 -5.75
C ALA A 107 -5.00 0.23 -6.31
N HIS A 108 -6.09 -0.25 -5.68
CA HIS A 108 -6.92 -1.32 -6.23
C HIS A 108 -8.13 -0.68 -6.89
N ILE A 109 -8.21 -0.78 -8.22
CA ILE A 109 -9.25 -0.15 -9.03
C ILE A 109 -10.09 -1.24 -9.69
N ALA A 110 -11.41 -1.20 -9.46
CA ALA A 110 -12.36 -2.03 -10.17
C ALA A 110 -13.04 -1.22 -11.28
N CYS A 111 -12.96 -1.69 -12.52
CA CYS A 111 -13.65 -1.10 -13.67
C CYS A 111 -14.76 -2.05 -14.13
N GLU A 112 -16.00 -1.78 -13.74
CA GLU A 112 -17.14 -2.59 -14.14
C GLU A 112 -17.77 -2.08 -15.43
N GLN A 113 -18.38 -3.00 -16.20
CA GLN A 113 -19.08 -2.70 -17.46
C GLN A 113 -18.17 -2.00 -18.50
N ALA A 114 -16.86 -2.19 -18.41
CA ALA A 114 -15.92 -1.74 -19.42
C ALA A 114 -16.12 -2.53 -20.73
N SER A 115 -16.13 -1.84 -21.87
CA SER A 115 -16.16 -2.50 -23.17
C SER A 115 -14.83 -3.19 -23.45
N ASN A 116 -14.81 -4.21 -24.31
CA ASN A 116 -13.56 -4.88 -24.71
C ASN A 116 -12.53 -3.89 -25.31
N ILE A 117 -12.98 -2.80 -25.94
CA ILE A 117 -12.07 -1.76 -26.46
C ILE A 117 -11.45 -0.99 -25.30
N LEU A 118 -12.26 -0.61 -24.30
CA LEU A 118 -11.79 0.10 -23.12
C LEU A 118 -10.81 -0.77 -22.31
N THR A 119 -11.07 -2.08 -22.16
CA THR A 119 -10.13 -2.97 -21.45
C THR A 119 -8.75 -2.97 -22.11
N LYS A 120 -8.66 -2.99 -23.45
CA LYS A 120 -7.36 -2.90 -24.13
C LYS A 120 -6.65 -1.56 -23.94
N VAL A 121 -7.38 -0.46 -23.76
CA VAL A 121 -6.76 0.84 -23.41
C VAL A 121 -6.23 0.82 -21.98
N LEU A 122 -7.02 0.30 -21.03
CA LEU A 122 -6.63 0.21 -19.61
C LEU A 122 -5.41 -0.71 -19.40
N GLU A 123 -5.38 -1.84 -20.11
CA GLU A 123 -4.37 -2.89 -19.98
C GLU A 123 -3.10 -2.64 -20.80
N TRP A 124 -3.03 -1.53 -21.55
CA TRP A 124 -1.88 -1.21 -22.38
C TRP A 124 -0.63 -0.85 -21.56
N GLY A 125 -0.83 -0.34 -20.34
CA GLY A 125 0.24 0.07 -19.44
C GLY A 125 1.05 -1.11 -18.91
N ARG A 126 2.27 -0.84 -18.43
CA ARG A 126 3.15 -1.85 -17.78
C ARG A 126 3.37 -1.59 -16.29
N LEU A 127 2.67 -0.59 -15.73
CA LEU A 127 2.87 -0.11 -14.36
C LEU A 127 1.84 -0.69 -13.36
N ALA A 128 0.95 -1.57 -13.82
CA ALA A 128 -0.07 -2.19 -12.98
C ALA A 128 -0.13 -3.71 -13.23
N ALA A 129 -0.81 -4.41 -12.33
CA ALA A 129 -1.25 -5.78 -12.55
C ALA A 129 -2.72 -5.77 -12.98
N TYR A 130 -3.06 -6.59 -13.98
CA TYR A 130 -4.39 -6.62 -14.58
C TYR A 130 -5.07 -7.98 -14.35
N LEU A 131 -6.39 -7.93 -14.12
CA LEU A 131 -7.22 -9.12 -14.06
C LEU A 131 -8.57 -8.83 -14.77
N GLU A 132 -8.69 -9.31 -16.00
CA GLU A 132 -9.91 -9.19 -16.82
C GLU A 132 -10.87 -10.36 -16.55
N GLN A 133 -12.18 -10.11 -16.59
CA GLN A 133 -13.16 -11.21 -16.63
C GLN A 133 -12.94 -12.05 -17.89
N SER A 134 -12.80 -13.36 -17.72
CA SER A 134 -12.54 -14.25 -18.85
C SER A 134 -13.81 -14.57 -19.63
N THR A 135 -13.82 -14.26 -20.92
CA THR A 135 -14.88 -14.66 -21.86
C THR A 135 -14.96 -16.18 -22.06
N ARG A 136 -13.96 -16.94 -21.59
CA ARG A 136 -14.00 -18.41 -21.56
C ARG A 136 -14.97 -18.97 -20.52
N TYR A 137 -15.27 -18.19 -19.49
CA TYR A 137 -16.12 -18.61 -18.37
C TYR A 137 -17.35 -17.71 -18.19
N MET A 138 -17.36 -16.53 -18.84
CA MET A 138 -18.48 -15.60 -18.83
C MET A 138 -19.21 -15.61 -20.17
N PHE A 139 -20.44 -16.12 -20.16
CA PHE A 139 -21.28 -16.13 -21.37
C PHE A 139 -21.98 -14.78 -21.58
N TYR A 140 -21.98 -14.31 -22.82
CA TYR A 140 -22.52 -12.98 -23.19
C TYR A 140 -23.97 -13.07 -23.70
N ASP A 141 -24.49 -14.28 -23.87
CA ASP A 141 -25.89 -14.60 -24.17
C ASP A 141 -26.82 -14.50 -22.95
N GLN A 142 -26.27 -14.17 -21.78
CA GLN A 142 -27.02 -13.89 -20.57
C GLN A 142 -27.18 -12.38 -20.39
N LYS A 143 -28.40 -11.96 -20.05
CA LYS A 143 -28.68 -10.56 -19.76
C LYS A 143 -28.05 -10.13 -18.44
N LEU A 144 -27.48 -8.92 -18.43
CA LEU A 144 -27.11 -8.20 -17.23
C LEU A 144 -28.16 -7.09 -17.04
N GLY A 145 -29.11 -7.32 -16.14
CA GLY A 145 -30.33 -6.50 -16.06
C GLY A 145 -31.14 -6.63 -17.35
N ASP A 146 -31.45 -5.51 -18.00
CA ASP A 146 -32.24 -5.48 -19.24
C ASP A 146 -31.41 -5.51 -20.53
N ARG A 147 -30.08 -5.57 -20.43
CA ARG A 147 -29.17 -5.45 -21.58
C ARG A 147 -28.24 -6.66 -21.70
N TYR A 148 -27.81 -6.96 -22.92
CA TYR A 148 -26.73 -7.92 -23.16
C TYR A 148 -25.36 -7.22 -23.12
N ARG A 149 -24.30 -8.01 -22.91
CA ARG A 149 -22.92 -7.52 -22.89
C ARG A 149 -22.30 -7.37 -24.30
N TYR A 150 -23.06 -7.68 -25.33
CA TYR A 150 -22.69 -7.47 -26.73
C TYR A 150 -23.65 -6.49 -27.41
N ILE A 151 -23.16 -5.90 -28.49
CA ILE A 151 -24.00 -5.13 -29.43
C ILE A 151 -24.22 -5.99 -30.68
N ALA A 152 -25.47 -6.14 -31.09
CA ALA A 152 -25.81 -6.64 -32.41
C ALA A 152 -25.75 -5.45 -33.38
N PRO A 153 -24.98 -5.53 -34.48
CA PRO A 153 -24.99 -4.47 -35.48
C PRO A 153 -26.41 -4.29 -36.04
N PRO A 154 -26.90 -3.05 -36.20
CA PRO A 154 -28.27 -2.78 -36.66
C PRO A 154 -28.55 -3.28 -38.07
N GLU A 155 -27.52 -3.55 -38.87
CA GLU A 155 -27.60 -4.12 -40.21
C GLU A 155 -27.89 -5.64 -40.26
N VAL A 156 -27.92 -6.33 -39.11
CA VAL A 156 -28.18 -7.78 -39.00
C VAL A 156 -29.63 -8.07 -38.65
#